data_AF-A0A363UBW8-F1
#
_entry.id   AF-A0A363UBW8-F1
#
_cell.length_a   1.000
_cell.length_b   1.000
_cell.length_c   1.000
_cell.angle_alpha   90.00
_cell.angle_beta   90.00
_cell.angle_gamma   90.00
#
_symmetry.space_group_name_H-M   'P 1'
#
loop_
_entity.id
_entity.type
_entity.pdbx_description
1 polymer ?
#
loop_
_entity_poly.entity_id
_entity_poly.type
_entity_poly.pdbx_seq_one_letter_code
_entity_poly.pdbx_strand_id
1 'polypeptide(L)'
;MVAGAIMILLVYIWFNVANIALNPYEQITSTTMPIFGRMMALPASPRYVILFGAALILVVCVSLVAFGWSPRTARLGTTWSFSLFLGVYALASAWGTSGARTPNGVELWTPDQPPIQSKLFMSSVDDISLFSTGHIQSQPVTVVGNDSPALEWALRNYEVNLVPVLDPQNAPPILVTPLMGDPGLPAAYRGQDFTWRQPPSWETIQTPDWLRWLVYRQLPGNPETIILWARDDLFPDARQNGQP
;
A
#
# COMPACT_ATOMS: atom_id res chain seq x y z
N MET A 1 31.48 24.95 -4.64
CA MET A 1 31.60 23.90 -5.68
C MET A 1 31.42 22.49 -5.12
N VAL A 2 32.20 22.05 -4.11
CA VAL A 2 32.13 20.66 -3.58
C VAL A 2 30.73 20.22 -3.15
N ALA A 3 30.02 21.04 -2.37
CA ALA A 3 28.67 20.70 -1.91
C ALA A 3 27.66 20.52 -3.07
N GLY A 4 27.82 21.29 -4.15
CA GLY A 4 26.99 21.17 -5.35
C GLY A 4 27.20 19.85 -6.08
N ALA A 5 28.46 19.43 -6.25
CA ALA A 5 28.78 18.14 -6.87
C ALA A 5 28.24 16.95 -6.06
N ILE A 6 28.40 16.99 -4.72
CA ILE A 6 27.85 15.96 -3.83
C ILE A 6 26.32 15.93 -3.92
N MET A 7 25.66 17.10 -3.97
CA MET A 7 24.21 17.19 -4.11
C MET A 7 23.72 16.53 -5.41
N ILE A 8 24.36 16.84 -6.54
CA ILE A 8 24.01 16.25 -7.84
C ILE A 8 24.13 14.72 -7.80
N LEU A 9 25.22 14.21 -7.21
CA LEU A 9 25.42 12.76 -7.05
C LEU A 9 24.38 12.13 -6.12
N LEU A 10 24.01 12.78 -5.02
CA LEU A 10 22.95 12.30 -4.12
C LEU A 10 21.60 12.21 -4.83
N VAL A 11 21.24 13.22 -5.61
CA VAL A 11 20.01 13.23 -6.42
C VAL A 11 20.05 12.10 -7.46
N TYR A 12 21.17 11.91 -8.16
CA TYR A 12 21.34 10.81 -9.11
C TYR A 12 21.22 9.43 -8.44
N ILE A 13 21.87 9.24 -7.29
CA ILE A 13 21.77 8.00 -6.50
C ILE A 13 20.33 7.77 -6.08
N TRP A 14 19.62 8.81 -5.62
CA TRP A 14 18.21 8.71 -5.23
C TRP A 14 17.31 8.26 -6.39
N PHE A 15 17.50 8.81 -7.59
CA PHE A 15 16.75 8.35 -8.77
C PHE A 15 17.03 6.89 -9.13
N ASN A 16 18.27 6.43 -8.97
CA ASN A 16 18.62 5.02 -9.17
C ASN A 16 17.96 4.12 -8.12
N VAL A 17 17.96 4.54 -6.85
CA VAL A 17 17.26 3.84 -5.76
C VAL A 17 15.75 3.76 -6.06
N ALA A 18 15.13 4.86 -6.48
CA ALA A 18 13.71 4.88 -6.85
C ALA A 18 13.41 3.95 -8.04
N ASN A 19 14.30 3.89 -9.04
CA ASN A 19 14.14 3.00 -10.18
C ASN A 19 14.28 1.51 -9.79
N ILE A 20 15.18 1.18 -8.85
CA ILE A 20 15.28 -0.18 -8.30
C ILE A 20 14.01 -0.52 -7.50
N ALA A 21 13.50 0.43 -6.72
CA ALA A 21 12.28 0.25 -5.92
C ALA A 21 11.01 -0.03 -6.77
N LEU A 22 10.99 0.35 -8.06
CA LEU A 22 9.91 -0.02 -8.98
C LEU A 22 9.91 -1.51 -9.34
N ASN A 23 11.09 -2.13 -9.40
CA ASN A 23 11.26 -3.55 -9.76
C ASN A 23 12.21 -4.23 -8.76
N PRO A 24 11.80 -4.38 -7.49
CA PRO A 24 12.68 -4.86 -6.42
C PRO A 24 13.10 -6.33 -6.62
N TYR A 25 12.35 -7.09 -7.42
CA TYR A 25 12.61 -8.50 -7.71
C TYR A 25 13.27 -8.73 -9.08
N GLU A 26 13.85 -7.71 -9.71
CA GLU A 26 14.81 -8.00 -10.80
C GLU A 26 15.87 -8.95 -10.24
N GLN A 27 15.93 -10.17 -10.78
CA GLN A 27 16.80 -11.21 -10.28
C GLN A 27 18.23 -10.67 -10.25
N ILE A 28 18.81 -10.61 -9.05
CA ILE A 28 20.23 -10.30 -8.86
C ILE A 28 21.00 -11.47 -9.46
N THR A 29 21.26 -11.38 -10.76
CA THR A 29 22.12 -12.32 -11.45
C THR A 29 23.52 -12.07 -10.91
N SER A 30 24.00 -12.96 -10.05
CA SER A 30 25.33 -12.86 -9.51
C SER A 30 26.30 -13.43 -10.53
N THR A 31 27.15 -12.56 -11.08
CA THR A 31 28.24 -13.01 -11.94
C THR A 31 29.47 -13.12 -11.07
N THR A 32 30.03 -14.34 -11.00
CA THR A 32 31.31 -14.57 -10.35
C THR A 32 32.42 -14.04 -11.23
N MET A 33 33.13 -13.03 -10.74
CA MET A 33 34.28 -12.45 -11.45
C MET A 33 35.55 -12.60 -10.61
N PRO A 34 36.70 -12.91 -11.21
CA PRO A 34 37.97 -12.91 -10.51
C PRO A 34 38.41 -11.46 -10.23
N ILE A 35 38.43 -11.07 -8.95
CA ILE A 35 38.90 -9.76 -8.49
C ILE A 35 40.07 -9.98 -7.55
N PHE A 36 41.25 -9.45 -7.91
CA PHE A 36 42.50 -9.65 -7.15
C PHE A 36 42.79 -11.12 -6.83
N GLY A 37 42.53 -12.03 -7.79
CA GLY A 37 42.75 -13.47 -7.63
C GLY A 37 41.72 -14.20 -6.75
N ARG A 38 40.69 -13.51 -6.26
CA ARG A 38 39.57 -14.13 -5.52
C ARG A 38 38.31 -14.13 -6.39
N MET A 39 37.60 -15.26 -6.40
CA MET A 39 36.28 -15.34 -7.04
C MET A 39 35.28 -14.57 -6.16
N MET A 40 34.79 -13.45 -6.66
CA MET A 40 33.81 -12.62 -5.96
C MET A 40 32.49 -12.70 -6.73
N ALA A 41 31.41 -13.08 -6.04
CA ALA A 41 30.07 -13.00 -6.60
C ALA A 41 29.61 -11.55 -6.51
N LEU A 42 29.51 -10.87 -7.67
CA LEU A 42 29.01 -9.50 -7.74
C LEU A 42 27.60 -9.50 -8.33
N PRO A 43 26.70 -8.63 -7.81
CA PRO A 43 25.41 -8.41 -8.43
C PRO A 43 25.62 -7.78 -9.82
N ALA A 44 25.42 -8.56 -10.89
CA ALA A 44 25.65 -8.13 -12.28
C ALA A 44 24.42 -7.50 -12.94
N SER A 45 23.33 -7.34 -12.19
CA SER A 45 22.17 -6.54 -12.57
C SER A 45 22.61 -5.10 -12.89
N PRO A 46 22.37 -4.58 -14.12
CA PRO A 46 22.87 -3.27 -14.56
C PRO A 46 22.52 -2.11 -13.62
N ARG A 47 21.30 -2.13 -13.03
CA ARG A 47 20.83 -1.08 -12.12
C ARG A 47 21.69 -1.00 -10.84
N TYR A 48 22.06 -2.14 -10.27
CA TYR A 48 22.90 -2.19 -9.08
C TYR A 48 24.35 -1.83 -9.39
N VAL A 49 24.88 -2.21 -10.57
CA VAL A 49 26.20 -1.78 -11.03
C VAL A 49 26.27 -0.25 -11.12
N ILE A 50 25.24 0.39 -11.69
CA ILE A 50 25.15 1.86 -11.77
C ILE A 50 25.06 2.47 -10.37
N LEU A 51 24.24 1.91 -9.48
CA LEU A 51 24.10 2.40 -8.10
C LEU A 51 25.43 2.33 -7.33
N PHE A 52 26.10 1.19 -7.34
CA PHE A 52 27.38 1.01 -6.65
C PHE A 52 28.49 1.84 -7.29
N GLY A 53 28.50 1.96 -8.62
CA GLY A 53 29.42 2.84 -9.33
C GLY A 53 29.24 4.31 -8.95
N ALA A 54 28.00 4.80 -8.88
CA ALA A 54 27.71 6.17 -8.45
C ALA A 54 28.10 6.43 -6.99
N ALA A 55 27.83 5.46 -6.10
CA ALA A 55 28.24 5.54 -4.70
C ALA A 55 29.78 5.55 -4.56
N LEU A 56 30.50 4.71 -5.32
CA LEU A 56 31.95 4.70 -5.37
C LEU A 56 32.50 6.05 -5.84
N ILE A 57 31.95 6.62 -6.91
CA ILE A 57 32.34 7.93 -7.43
C ILE A 57 32.13 9.01 -6.36
N LEU A 58 31.01 8.99 -5.63
CA LEU A 58 30.77 9.92 -4.52
C LEU A 58 31.87 9.81 -3.47
N VAL A 59 32.23 8.60 -3.04
CA VAL A 59 33.30 8.37 -2.05
C VAL A 59 34.64 8.91 -2.58
N VAL A 60 35.01 8.56 -3.80
CA VAL A 60 36.27 9.01 -4.43
C VAL A 60 36.30 10.53 -4.55
N CYS A 61 35.21 11.18 -4.96
CA CYS A 61 35.12 12.64 -5.03
C CYS A 61 35.33 13.29 -3.66
N VAL A 62 34.69 12.77 -2.61
CA VAL A 62 34.88 13.29 -1.24
C VAL A 62 36.33 13.11 -0.78
N SER A 63 36.94 11.94 -1.04
CA SER A 63 38.35 11.68 -0.71
C SER A 63 39.31 12.60 -1.45
N LEU A 64 39.12 12.81 -2.76
CA LEU A 64 39.96 13.70 -3.56
C LEU A 64 39.90 15.15 -3.06
N VAL A 65 38.73 15.63 -2.63
CA VAL A 65 38.62 16.97 -2.03
C VAL A 65 39.32 17.02 -0.67
N ALA A 66 39.19 15.97 0.14
CA ALA A 66 39.84 15.91 1.44
C ALA A 66 41.37 15.95 1.32
N PHE A 67 41.94 15.22 0.36
CA PHE A 67 43.39 15.20 0.11
C PHE A 67 43.90 16.42 -0.65
N GLY A 68 43.16 16.87 -1.67
CA GLY A 68 43.64 17.92 -2.59
C GLY A 68 43.53 19.34 -2.04
N TRP A 69 42.62 19.59 -1.09
CA TRP A 69 42.34 20.94 -0.59
C TRP A 69 42.37 21.01 0.94
N SER A 70 41.39 20.41 1.60
CA SER A 70 41.31 20.38 3.06
C SER A 70 40.29 19.36 3.53
N PRO A 71 40.63 18.51 4.52
CA PRO A 71 39.68 17.60 5.16
C PRO A 71 38.52 18.32 5.87
N ARG A 72 38.69 19.59 6.25
CA ARG A 72 37.64 20.38 6.89
C ARG A 72 36.57 20.79 5.87
N THR A 73 37.00 21.23 4.70
CA THR A 73 36.11 21.62 3.60
C THR A 73 35.32 20.43 3.07
N ALA A 74 35.94 19.25 2.93
CA ALA A 74 35.27 18.03 2.51
C ALA A 74 34.15 17.62 3.49
N ARG A 75 34.44 17.65 4.81
CA ARG A 75 33.45 17.35 5.85
C ARG A 75 32.28 18.32 5.83
N LEU A 76 32.54 19.62 5.82
CA LEU A 76 31.48 20.63 5.78
C LEU A 76 30.61 20.50 4.52
N GLY A 77 31.23 20.30 3.35
CA GLY A 77 30.48 20.10 2.10
C GLY A 77 29.58 18.87 2.16
N THR A 78 30.10 17.75 2.66
CA THR A 78 29.34 16.50 2.81
C THR A 78 28.17 16.70 3.79
N THR A 79 28.43 17.28 4.97
CA THR A 79 27.38 17.53 5.97
C THR A 79 26.28 18.41 5.41
N TRP A 80 26.61 19.54 4.77
CA TRP A 80 25.59 20.43 4.21
C TRP A 80 24.77 19.77 3.08
N SER A 81 25.41 19.01 2.19
CA SER A 81 24.69 18.32 1.12
C SER A 81 23.75 17.24 1.66
N PHE A 82 24.20 16.42 2.60
CA PHE A 82 23.35 15.41 3.24
C PHE A 82 22.23 16.03 4.07
N SER A 83 22.51 17.06 4.85
CA SER A 83 21.49 17.77 5.65
C SER A 83 20.40 18.37 4.75
N LEU A 84 20.79 19.03 3.65
CA LEU A 84 19.81 19.59 2.72
C LEU A 84 19.00 18.49 2.02
N PHE A 85 19.66 17.43 1.53
CA PHE A 85 19.00 16.29 0.89
C PHE A 85 17.99 15.61 1.83
N LEU A 86 18.41 15.30 3.07
CA LEU A 86 17.54 14.72 4.09
C LEU A 86 16.43 15.67 4.52
N GLY A 87 16.68 16.98 4.57
CA GLY A 87 15.66 17.98 4.87
C GLY A 87 14.56 18.01 3.81
N VAL A 88 14.94 18.00 2.53
CA VAL A 88 13.98 17.91 1.41
C VAL A 88 13.22 16.58 1.44
N TYR A 89 13.91 15.47 1.68
CA TYR A 89 13.29 14.15 1.82
C TYR A 89 12.30 14.11 2.99
N ALA A 90 12.68 14.64 4.16
CA ALA A 90 11.83 14.69 5.34
C ALA A 90 10.56 15.51 5.06
N LEU A 91 10.70 16.69 4.44
CA LEU A 91 9.54 17.52 4.05
C LEU A 91 8.63 16.80 3.06
N ALA A 92 9.20 16.14 2.04
CA ALA A 92 8.44 15.34 1.08
C ALA A 92 7.73 14.14 1.73
N SER A 93 8.33 13.55 2.77
CA SER A 93 7.73 12.46 3.54
C SER A 93 6.60 12.94 4.45
N ALA A 94 6.77 14.09 5.12
CA ALA A 94 5.76 14.72 5.96
C ALA A 94 4.54 15.18 5.14
N TRP A 95 4.77 15.64 3.91
CA TRP A 95 3.66 15.93 3.00
C TRP A 95 2.88 14.65 2.65
N GLY A 96 3.57 13.51 2.53
CA GLY A 96 2.96 12.21 2.28
C GLY A 96 2.07 11.74 3.43
N THR A 97 2.49 11.97 4.68
CA THR A 97 1.70 11.57 5.86
C THR A 97 0.41 12.36 6.04
N SER A 98 0.24 13.51 5.35
CA SER A 98 -1.04 14.23 5.33
C SER A 98 -2.16 13.49 4.59
N GLY A 99 -1.87 12.33 3.98
CA GLY A 99 -2.80 11.55 3.17
C GLY A 99 -2.85 11.99 1.70
N ALA A 100 -2.13 13.05 1.32
CA ALA A 100 -2.15 13.59 -0.04
C ALA A 100 -1.40 12.75 -1.09
N ARG A 101 -0.48 11.87 -0.68
CA ARG A 101 0.46 11.21 -1.60
C ARG A 101 0.09 9.77 -1.98
N THR A 102 -0.44 8.98 -1.05
CA THR A 102 -0.73 7.55 -1.26
C THR A 102 -1.92 7.14 -0.42
N PRO A 103 -3.13 7.01 -1.00
CA PRO A 103 -4.35 6.67 -0.27
C PRO A 103 -4.27 5.38 0.55
N ASN A 104 -3.33 4.48 0.25
CA ASN A 104 -3.13 3.19 0.91
C ASN A 104 -1.65 2.92 1.23
N GLY A 105 -0.89 3.96 1.59
CA GLY A 105 0.51 3.79 2.00
C GLY A 105 0.62 3.03 3.33
N VAL A 106 1.58 2.12 3.44
CA VAL A 106 1.88 1.40 4.67
C VAL A 106 2.81 2.24 5.54
N GLU A 107 2.34 2.64 6.71
CA GLU A 107 3.13 3.35 7.73
C GLU A 107 3.47 2.42 8.89
N LEU A 108 4.69 2.51 9.43
CA LEU A 108 5.16 1.59 10.49
C LEU A 108 4.50 1.82 11.85
N TRP A 109 3.95 3.01 12.08
CA TRP A 109 3.43 3.45 13.37
C TRP A 109 1.93 3.73 13.33
N THR A 110 1.20 2.99 12.48
CA THR A 110 -0.26 3.07 12.42
C THR A 110 -0.86 1.75 12.93
N PRO A 111 -1.76 1.79 13.92
CA PRO A 111 -2.33 0.58 14.53
C PRO A 111 -3.23 -0.20 13.58
N ASP A 112 -3.78 0.45 12.55
CA ASP A 112 -4.68 -0.19 11.57
C ASP A 112 -4.59 0.51 10.21
N GLN A 113 -4.79 -0.23 9.13
CA GLN A 113 -4.78 0.35 7.79
C GLN A 113 -6.16 0.92 7.41
N PRO A 114 -6.20 2.07 6.71
CA PRO A 114 -7.45 2.61 6.23
C PRO A 114 -8.08 1.67 5.18
N PRO A 115 -9.42 1.58 5.13
CA PRO A 115 -10.07 0.71 4.15
C PRO A 115 -9.84 1.16 2.70
N ILE A 116 -9.40 0.24 1.85
CA ILE A 116 -8.97 0.52 0.46
C ILE A 116 -10.16 0.89 -0.42
N GLN A 117 -11.24 0.09 -0.38
CA GLN A 117 -12.42 0.25 -1.24
C GLN A 117 -13.65 0.77 -0.49
N SER A 118 -13.48 1.46 0.65
CA SER A 118 -14.58 2.00 1.46
C SER A 118 -15.60 2.81 0.66
N LYS A 119 -15.14 3.69 -0.25
CA LYS A 119 -16.04 4.53 -1.06
C LYS A 119 -16.89 3.70 -2.02
N LEU A 120 -16.29 2.68 -2.65
CA LEU A 120 -17.02 1.79 -3.57
C LEU A 120 -18.01 0.93 -2.79
N PHE A 121 -17.58 0.38 -1.65
CA PHE A 121 -18.45 -0.35 -0.75
C PHE A 121 -19.66 0.49 -0.32
N MET A 122 -19.43 1.71 0.19
CA MET A 122 -20.52 2.60 0.61
C MET A 122 -21.45 3.00 -0.55
N SER A 123 -20.89 3.25 -1.74
CA SER A 123 -21.70 3.54 -2.93
C SER A 123 -22.62 2.36 -3.28
N SER A 124 -22.11 1.13 -3.24
CA SER A 124 -22.94 -0.06 -3.49
C SER A 124 -24.05 -0.20 -2.45
N VAL A 125 -23.77 0.03 -1.16
CA VAL A 125 -24.79 -0.01 -0.10
C VAL A 125 -25.85 1.09 -0.31
N ASP A 126 -25.42 2.31 -0.62
CA ASP A 126 -26.30 3.46 -0.89
C ASP A 126 -27.22 3.15 -2.09
N ASP A 127 -26.67 2.58 -3.17
CA ASP A 127 -27.41 2.22 -4.38
C ASP A 127 -28.43 1.11 -4.10
N ILE A 128 -28.04 0.06 -3.36
CA ILE A 128 -28.96 -1.03 -2.97
C ILE A 128 -30.10 -0.48 -2.10
N SER A 129 -29.79 0.39 -1.14
CA SER A 129 -30.80 1.03 -0.29
C SER A 129 -31.74 1.89 -1.13
N LEU A 130 -31.20 2.72 -2.04
CA LEU A 130 -31.97 3.57 -2.94
C LEU A 130 -32.92 2.75 -3.83
N PHE A 131 -32.45 1.63 -4.40
CA PHE A 131 -33.30 0.78 -5.24
C PHE A 131 -34.41 0.10 -4.43
N SER A 132 -34.14 -0.31 -3.20
CA SER A 132 -35.10 -0.97 -2.32
C SER A 132 -36.18 -0.02 -1.80
N THR A 133 -35.79 1.10 -1.19
CA THR A 133 -36.68 1.94 -0.37
C THR A 133 -36.87 3.36 -0.91
N GLY A 134 -36.15 3.73 -1.97
CA GLY A 134 -36.08 5.10 -2.47
C GLY A 134 -35.24 6.05 -1.62
N HIS A 135 -34.57 5.56 -0.57
CA HIS A 135 -33.70 6.36 0.31
C HIS A 135 -32.37 5.65 0.55
N ILE A 136 -31.26 6.41 0.49
CA ILE A 136 -29.89 5.88 0.52
C ILE A 136 -29.47 5.23 1.86
N GLN A 137 -30.16 5.45 2.97
CA GLN A 137 -29.71 5.04 4.32
C GLN A 137 -30.78 4.32 5.15
N SER A 138 -31.86 3.86 4.52
CA SER A 138 -32.98 3.27 5.24
C SER A 138 -33.00 1.75 5.24
N GLN A 139 -32.13 1.10 4.44
CA GLN A 139 -32.05 -0.36 4.42
C GLN A 139 -31.12 -0.85 5.56
N PRO A 140 -31.56 -1.77 6.43
CA PRO A 140 -30.73 -2.27 7.51
C PRO A 140 -29.60 -3.16 6.96
N VAL A 141 -28.43 -3.08 7.60
CA VAL A 141 -27.23 -3.82 7.21
C VAL A 141 -26.86 -4.79 8.31
N THR A 142 -26.72 -6.07 7.99
CA THR A 142 -26.23 -7.09 8.94
C THR A 142 -24.77 -7.40 8.65
N VAL A 143 -23.89 -7.28 9.64
CA VAL A 143 -22.47 -7.64 9.51
C VAL A 143 -22.22 -8.90 10.31
N VAL A 144 -21.58 -9.88 9.68
CA VAL A 144 -21.37 -11.21 10.27
C VAL A 144 -19.90 -11.48 10.42
N GLY A 145 -19.47 -11.92 11.61
CA GLY A 145 -18.14 -12.50 11.80
C GLY A 145 -16.97 -11.58 11.41
N ASN A 146 -17.20 -10.26 11.43
CA ASN A 146 -16.20 -9.24 11.10
C ASN A 146 -16.17 -8.18 12.20
N ASP A 147 -15.16 -8.27 13.07
CA ASP A 147 -14.89 -7.29 14.13
C ASP A 147 -14.00 -6.17 13.59
N SER A 148 -14.53 -5.37 12.66
CA SER A 148 -13.81 -4.24 12.06
C SER A 148 -14.41 -2.90 12.50
N PRO A 149 -13.76 -2.16 13.44
CA PRO A 149 -14.21 -0.83 13.85
C PRO A 149 -14.31 0.16 12.70
N ALA A 150 -13.49 0.00 11.66
CA ALA A 150 -13.55 0.82 10.45
C ALA A 150 -14.82 0.56 9.64
N LEU A 151 -15.33 -0.68 9.63
CA LEU A 151 -16.56 -1.04 8.93
C LEU A 151 -17.79 -0.49 9.68
N GLU A 152 -17.79 -0.64 11.01
CA GLU A 152 -18.81 -0.04 11.88
C GLU A 152 -18.86 1.49 11.69
N TRP A 153 -17.70 2.14 11.67
CA TRP A 153 -17.63 3.58 11.45
C TRP A 153 -18.08 4.00 10.04
N ALA A 154 -17.77 3.20 9.02
CA ALA A 154 -18.22 3.45 7.65
C ALA A 154 -19.75 3.39 7.57
N LEU A 155 -20.36 2.40 8.22
CA LEU A 155 -21.79 2.16 8.27
C LEU A 155 -22.53 2.96 9.36
N ARG A 156 -21.89 3.91 10.04
CA ARG A 156 -22.46 4.65 11.20
C ARG A 156 -23.81 5.35 10.96
N ASN A 157 -24.18 5.60 9.70
CA ASN A 157 -25.44 6.24 9.32
C ASN A 157 -26.57 5.23 9.02
N TYR A 158 -26.29 3.93 9.12
CA TYR A 158 -27.21 2.83 8.86
C TYR A 158 -27.63 2.17 10.17
N GLU A 159 -28.77 1.48 10.14
CA GLU A 159 -29.12 0.53 11.20
C GLU A 159 -28.28 -0.75 10.99
N VAL A 160 -27.24 -0.90 11.81
CA VAL A 160 -26.28 -2.00 11.70
C VAL A 160 -26.52 -3.04 12.80
N ASN A 161 -26.74 -4.28 12.40
CA ASN A 161 -26.82 -5.43 13.29
C ASN A 161 -25.54 -6.26 13.18
N LEU A 162 -24.71 -6.23 14.22
CA LEU A 162 -23.50 -7.05 14.32
C LEU A 162 -23.88 -8.39 14.93
N VAL A 163 -23.67 -9.48 14.17
CA VAL A 163 -23.91 -10.84 14.67
C VAL A 163 -22.67 -11.70 14.49
N PRO A 164 -22.30 -12.54 15.48
CA PRO A 164 -21.12 -13.38 15.37
C PRO A 164 -21.31 -14.53 14.36
N VAL A 165 -22.56 -14.96 14.15
CA VAL A 165 -22.93 -16.10 13.30
C VAL A 165 -24.22 -15.77 12.55
N LEU A 166 -24.29 -16.19 11.28
CA LEU A 166 -25.50 -16.13 10.45
C LEU A 166 -26.61 -17.02 11.02
N ASP A 167 -27.79 -16.46 11.22
CA ASP A 167 -29.00 -17.25 11.49
C ASP A 167 -29.57 -17.77 10.15
N PRO A 168 -29.61 -19.10 9.92
CA PRO A 168 -30.11 -19.68 8.67
C PRO A 168 -31.60 -19.42 8.41
N GLN A 169 -32.36 -18.99 9.42
CA GLN A 169 -33.79 -18.68 9.28
C GLN A 169 -34.04 -17.20 8.98
N ASN A 170 -33.04 -16.33 9.18
CA ASN A 170 -33.18 -14.90 8.97
C ASN A 170 -32.53 -14.50 7.65
N ALA A 171 -33.31 -13.87 6.76
CA ALA A 171 -32.85 -13.39 5.45
C ALA A 171 -32.74 -11.86 5.44
N PRO A 172 -31.70 -11.28 6.07
CA PRO A 172 -31.52 -9.83 6.11
C PRO A 172 -31.35 -9.27 4.69
N PRO A 173 -31.81 -8.05 4.42
CA PRO A 173 -31.76 -7.51 3.07
C PRO A 173 -30.34 -7.26 2.56
N ILE A 174 -29.50 -6.64 3.41
CA ILE A 174 -28.08 -6.41 3.14
C ILE A 174 -27.29 -7.16 4.19
N LEU A 175 -26.30 -7.92 3.72
CA LEU A 175 -25.44 -8.76 4.53
C LEU A 175 -23.98 -8.50 4.15
N VAL A 176 -23.10 -8.36 5.15
CA VAL A 176 -21.66 -8.22 4.96
C VAL A 176 -20.96 -9.36 5.67
N THR A 177 -20.15 -10.11 4.94
CA THR A 177 -19.40 -11.27 5.47
C THR A 177 -17.92 -11.17 5.13
N PRO A 178 -17.03 -11.87 5.85
CA PRO A 178 -15.72 -12.25 5.33
C PRO A 178 -15.85 -13.02 4.02
N LEU A 179 -14.73 -13.21 3.34
CA LEU A 179 -14.65 -14.01 2.12
C LEU A 179 -15.21 -15.43 2.38
N MET A 180 -16.40 -15.70 1.84
CA MET A 180 -17.08 -17.00 1.89
C MET A 180 -17.86 -17.24 0.59
N GLY A 181 -18.31 -18.47 0.39
CA GLY A 181 -19.21 -18.81 -0.72
C GLY A 181 -20.64 -18.33 -0.47
N ASP A 182 -21.61 -19.04 -1.06
CA ASP A 182 -23.04 -18.78 -0.86
C ASP A 182 -23.39 -18.73 0.64
N PRO A 183 -24.07 -17.67 1.13
CA PRO A 183 -24.51 -17.57 2.52
C PRO A 183 -25.51 -18.66 2.93
N GLY A 184 -26.11 -19.40 1.99
CA GLY A 184 -27.00 -20.52 2.29
C GLY A 184 -28.30 -20.11 2.98
N LEU A 185 -28.73 -18.87 2.75
CA LEU A 185 -29.94 -18.29 3.33
C LEU A 185 -31.20 -18.66 2.51
N PRO A 186 -32.40 -18.54 3.10
CA PRO A 186 -33.65 -18.94 2.44
C PRO A 186 -34.00 -18.12 1.18
N ALA A 187 -33.34 -16.97 0.98
CA ALA A 187 -33.53 -16.09 -0.18
C ALA A 187 -32.29 -16.13 -1.09
N ALA A 188 -32.48 -15.79 -2.37
CA ALA A 188 -31.35 -15.62 -3.29
C ALA A 188 -30.59 -14.31 -2.99
N TYR A 189 -29.25 -14.38 -3.04
CA TYR A 189 -28.36 -13.24 -2.81
C TYR A 189 -27.40 -13.03 -3.98
N ARG A 190 -27.10 -11.77 -4.25
CA ARG A 190 -26.02 -11.34 -5.15
C ARG A 190 -24.87 -10.81 -4.32
N GLY A 191 -23.67 -11.32 -4.57
CA GLY A 191 -22.45 -10.93 -3.85
C GLY A 191 -21.54 -10.05 -4.69
N GLN A 192 -20.92 -9.06 -4.07
CA GLN A 192 -19.81 -8.28 -4.62
C GLN A 192 -18.66 -8.28 -3.62
N ASP A 193 -17.45 -8.63 -4.07
CA ASP A 193 -16.25 -8.63 -3.26
C ASP A 193 -15.60 -7.23 -3.21
N PHE A 194 -15.06 -6.89 -2.05
CA PHE A 194 -14.31 -5.66 -1.82
C PHE A 194 -13.05 -5.94 -1.02
N THR A 195 -11.93 -5.40 -1.49
CA THR A 195 -10.70 -5.34 -0.69
C THR A 195 -10.88 -4.32 0.43
N TRP A 196 -11.03 -4.81 1.65
CA TRP A 196 -11.21 -3.98 2.83
C TRP A 196 -9.86 -3.45 3.30
N ARG A 197 -8.92 -4.32 3.65
CA ARG A 197 -7.58 -3.97 4.18
C ARG A 197 -6.50 -4.76 3.46
N GLN A 198 -5.23 -4.36 3.60
CA GLN A 198 -4.11 -5.13 3.07
C GLN A 198 -2.93 -5.11 4.05
N PRO A 199 -3.08 -5.75 5.23
CA PRO A 199 -2.03 -5.75 6.24
C PRO A 199 -0.72 -6.30 5.65
N PRO A 200 0.43 -5.67 5.97
CA PRO A 200 1.71 -6.13 5.49
C PRO A 200 2.02 -7.51 6.07
N SER A 201 2.49 -8.41 5.21
CA SER A 201 2.87 -9.76 5.60
C SER A 201 4.30 -9.73 6.16
N TRP A 202 4.44 -9.32 7.43
CA TRP A 202 5.75 -9.08 8.07
C TRP A 202 6.74 -10.25 7.93
N GLU A 203 6.24 -11.48 7.96
CA GLU A 203 7.05 -12.71 7.85
C GLU A 203 7.67 -12.93 6.46
N THR A 204 7.09 -12.34 5.41
CA THR A 204 7.50 -12.54 4.02
C THR A 204 8.29 -11.36 3.44
N ILE A 205 8.51 -10.30 4.23
CA ILE A 205 9.22 -9.09 3.77
C ILE A 205 10.69 -9.42 3.53
N GLN A 206 11.14 -9.18 2.30
CA GLN A 206 12.53 -9.31 1.89
C GLN A 206 13.26 -7.96 1.92
N THR A 207 14.60 -7.98 1.87
CA THR A 207 15.41 -6.74 1.85
C THR A 207 15.02 -5.76 0.72
N PRO A 208 14.70 -6.20 -0.51
CA PRO A 208 14.24 -5.30 -1.57
C PRO A 208 12.90 -4.62 -1.30
N ASP A 209 12.03 -5.23 -0.48
CA ASP A 209 10.73 -4.66 -0.12
C ASP A 209 10.88 -3.41 0.75
N TRP A 210 11.94 -3.35 1.57
CA TRP A 210 12.27 -2.15 2.35
C TRP A 210 12.66 -0.96 1.47
N LEU A 211 13.35 -1.20 0.35
CA LEU A 211 13.64 -0.15 -0.63
C LEU A 211 12.36 0.35 -1.28
N ARG A 212 11.44 -0.56 -1.63
CA ARG A 212 10.12 -0.21 -2.15
C ARG A 212 9.30 0.59 -1.12
N TRP A 213 9.33 0.20 0.15
CA TRP A 213 8.68 0.94 1.22
C TRP A 213 9.27 2.34 1.42
N LEU A 214 10.60 2.49 1.37
CA LEU A 214 11.27 3.78 1.53
C LEU A 214 10.83 4.79 0.46
N VAL A 215 10.63 4.34 -0.78
CA VAL A 215 10.32 5.21 -1.93
C VAL A 215 8.81 5.39 -2.12
N TYR A 216 8.06 4.29 -2.04
CA TYR A 216 6.65 4.22 -2.43
C TYR A 216 5.70 3.96 -1.27
N ARG A 217 6.20 3.74 -0.05
CA ARG A 217 5.40 3.35 1.13
C ARG A 217 4.55 2.10 0.87
N GLN A 218 5.09 1.15 0.10
CA GLN A 218 4.42 -0.11 -0.23
C GLN A 218 5.20 -1.29 0.31
N LEU A 219 4.50 -2.21 0.96
CA LEU A 219 5.02 -3.49 1.41
C LEU A 219 4.13 -4.62 0.88
N PRO A 220 4.67 -5.84 0.69
CA PRO A 220 3.83 -7.00 0.37
C PRO A 220 2.87 -7.28 1.52
N GLY A 221 1.63 -7.59 1.19
CA GLY A 221 0.56 -7.83 2.15
C GLY A 221 -0.58 -8.64 1.54
N ASN A 222 -1.28 -9.37 2.39
CA ASN A 222 -2.44 -10.18 1.98
C ASN A 222 -3.70 -9.31 2.00
N PRO A 223 -4.45 -9.20 0.90
CA PRO A 223 -5.71 -8.47 0.91
C PRO A 223 -6.73 -9.20 1.79
N GLU A 224 -7.32 -8.45 2.71
CA GLU A 224 -8.49 -8.86 3.48
C GLU A 224 -9.73 -8.46 2.68
N THR A 225 -10.51 -9.44 2.24
CA THR A 225 -11.69 -9.24 1.39
C THR A 225 -12.95 -9.44 2.21
N ILE A 226 -13.89 -8.52 2.05
CA ILE A 226 -15.28 -8.66 2.52
C ILE A 226 -16.21 -8.82 1.31
N ILE A 227 -17.34 -9.46 1.51
CA ILE A 227 -18.38 -9.59 0.50
C ILE A 227 -19.62 -8.83 0.98
N LEU A 228 -20.14 -7.98 0.11
CA LEU A 228 -21.45 -7.37 0.24
C LEU A 228 -22.46 -8.25 -0.48
N TRP A 229 -23.38 -8.81 0.28
CA TRP A 229 -24.51 -9.58 -0.21
C TRP A 229 -25.77 -8.74 -0.16
N ALA A 230 -26.48 -8.68 -1.28
CA ALA A 230 -27.79 -8.04 -1.37
C ALA A 230 -28.81 -9.09 -1.82
N ARG A 231 -29.96 -9.11 -1.16
CA ARG A 231 -31.05 -10.00 -1.53
C ARG A 231 -31.57 -9.64 -2.93
N ASP A 232 -31.87 -10.66 -3.73
CA ASP A 232 -32.18 -10.51 -5.17
C ASP A 232 -33.42 -9.64 -5.44
N ASP A 233 -34.42 -9.71 -4.56
CA ASP A 233 -35.68 -8.95 -4.63
C ASP A 233 -35.50 -7.42 -4.46
N LEU A 234 -34.36 -6.99 -3.93
CA LEU A 234 -34.06 -5.57 -3.74
C LEU A 234 -33.79 -4.87 -5.07
N PHE A 235 -33.39 -5.63 -6.10
CA PHE A 235 -33.04 -5.06 -7.40
C PHE A 235 -34.27 -4.85 -8.29
N PRO A 236 -34.29 -3.80 -9.14
CA PRO A 236 -35.44 -3.51 -10.00
C PRO A 236 -35.73 -4.57 -11.07
N ASP A 237 -34.70 -5.27 -11.53
CA ASP A 237 -34.77 -6.33 -12.55
C ASP A 237 -35.52 -7.58 -12.05
N ALA A 238 -35.31 -7.96 -10.79
CA ALA A 238 -36.03 -9.07 -10.15
C ALA A 238 -37.55 -8.80 -10.07
N ARG A 239 -37.97 -7.53 -9.94
CA ARG A 239 -39.39 -7.15 -9.88
C ARG A 239 -40.08 -7.21 -11.25
N GLN A 240 -39.35 -6.94 -12.33
CA GLN A 240 -39.90 -6.99 -13.69
C GLN A 240 -40.16 -8.42 -14.16
N ASN A 241 -39.36 -9.39 -13.70
CA ASN A 241 -39.54 -10.80 -14.02
C ASN A 241 -40.62 -11.50 -13.17
N GLY A 242 -41.19 -10.80 -12.18
CA GLY A 242 -42.23 -11.32 -11.27
C GLY A 242 -43.67 -10.95 -11.63
N GLN A 243 -43.91 -10.24 -12.75
CA GLN A 243 -45.26 -9.96 -13.25
C GLN A 243 -45.64 -10.96 -14.34
N PRO A 244 -46.72 -11.76 -14.16
CA PRO A 244 -47.31 -12.54 -15.25
C PRO A 244 -47.99 -11.65 -16.31
#